data_AF-A0A1E5IRD3-F1
#
_entry.id   AF-A0A1E5IRD3-F1
#
_cell.length_a   1.000
_cell.length_b   1.000
_cell.length_c   1.000
_cell.angle_alpha   90.00
_cell.angle_beta   90.00
_cell.angle_gamma   90.00
#
_symmetry.space_group_name_H-M   'P 1'
#
loop_
_entity.id
_entity.type
_entity.pdbx_description
1 polymer ?
#
loop_
_entity_poly.entity_id
_entity_poly.type
_entity_poly.pdbx_seq_one_letter_code
_entity_poly.pdbx_strand_id
1 'polypeptide(L)'
;MLPMTMVNASPVVVFDPTCHGNVIHTQQEASRDFNYLEFQRNNQTCQLKGKIGGEHQTYINVLGFAGDQFSVSLIEPVEQPGFTISGEGLKVLPTADKTFQVIEIEARQTFFSIEVFGYPYAEYKMIIQKH
;
A
#
# COMPACT_ATOMS: atom_id res chain seq x y z
N MET A 1 37.01 -12.66 -17.91
CA MET A 1 36.23 -11.71 -17.09
C MET A 1 34.96 -11.42 -17.86
N LEU A 2 33.81 -11.91 -17.39
CA LEU A 2 32.51 -11.54 -17.93
C LEU A 2 32.01 -10.32 -17.15
N PRO A 3 31.41 -9.31 -17.81
CA PRO A 3 30.84 -8.18 -17.10
C PRO A 3 29.65 -8.68 -16.26
N MET A 4 29.69 -8.42 -14.95
CA MET A 4 28.52 -8.52 -14.09
C MET A 4 27.51 -7.50 -14.57
N THR A 5 26.51 -7.96 -15.32
CA THR A 5 25.27 -7.21 -15.53
C THR A 5 24.66 -6.94 -14.17
N MET A 6 24.59 -5.66 -13.79
CA MET A 6 23.78 -5.25 -12.66
C MET A 6 22.35 -5.69 -12.95
N VAL A 7 21.86 -6.67 -12.19
CA VAL A 7 20.46 -7.02 -12.17
C VAL A 7 19.76 -5.80 -11.56
N ASN A 8 19.19 -4.96 -12.42
CA ASN A 8 18.21 -3.98 -11.98
C ASN A 8 17.10 -4.78 -11.31
N ALA A 9 17.02 -4.72 -9.98
CA ALA A 9 15.86 -5.20 -9.26
C ALA A 9 14.67 -4.37 -9.78
N SER A 10 13.81 -4.99 -10.59
CA SER A 10 12.52 -4.39 -10.90
C SER A 10 11.81 -4.12 -9.57
N PRO A 11 11.34 -2.90 -9.31
CA PRO A 11 10.69 -2.61 -8.05
C PRO A 11 9.46 -3.51 -7.92
N VAL A 12 9.37 -4.21 -6.79
CA VAL A 12 8.26 -5.12 -6.48
C VAL A 12 6.92 -4.37 -6.48
N VAL A 13 6.98 -3.06 -6.22
CA VAL A 13 5.85 -2.12 -6.22
C VAL A 13 6.15 -0.93 -7.11
N VAL A 14 5.23 -0.61 -8.01
CA VAL A 14 5.29 0.54 -8.91
C VAL A 14 4.15 1.50 -8.57
N PHE A 15 4.49 2.74 -8.24
CA PHE A 15 3.55 3.83 -7.99
C PHE A 15 3.24 4.58 -9.29
N ASP A 16 1.98 5.00 -9.43
CA ASP A 16 1.58 5.92 -10.48
C ASP A 16 2.24 7.30 -10.24
N PRO A 17 2.68 8.02 -11.30
CA PRO A 17 3.27 9.36 -11.16
C PRO A 17 2.39 10.39 -10.43
N THR A 18 1.08 10.15 -10.35
CA THR A 18 0.11 10.99 -9.62
C THR A 18 0.10 10.76 -8.10
N CYS A 19 0.82 9.75 -7.60
CA CYS A 19 1.10 9.58 -6.17
C CYS A 19 2.07 10.68 -5.69
N HIS A 20 1.55 11.89 -5.48
CA HIS A 20 2.32 13.00 -4.95
C HIS A 20 2.52 12.86 -3.43
N GLY A 21 3.76 12.92 -2.95
CA GLY A 21 4.09 12.71 -1.53
C GLY A 21 5.50 12.16 -1.38
N ASN A 22 6.07 12.21 -0.18
CA ASN A 22 7.39 11.65 0.07
C ASN A 22 7.33 10.11 0.08
N VAL A 23 7.53 9.50 -1.10
CA VAL A 23 7.53 8.04 -1.26
C VAL A 23 8.92 7.49 -0.97
N ILE A 24 9.07 6.82 0.17
CA ILE A 24 10.29 6.11 0.53
C ILE A 24 10.03 4.61 0.37
N HIS A 25 10.83 3.96 -0.47
CA HIS A 25 10.80 2.50 -0.65
C HIS A 25 12.00 1.89 0.05
N THR A 26 11.76 0.94 0.96
CA THR A 26 12.80 0.15 1.61
C THR A 26 12.50 -1.33 1.40
N GLN A 27 13.40 -2.00 0.68
CA GLN A 27 13.38 -3.45 0.52
C GLN A 27 14.24 -4.08 1.62
N GLN A 28 13.67 -5.02 2.38
CA GLN A 28 14.43 -5.82 3.35
C GLN A 28 14.75 -7.20 2.78
N GLU A 29 15.87 -7.79 3.22
CA GLU A 29 16.31 -9.15 2.79
C GLU A 29 15.29 -10.25 3.12
N ALA A 30 14.31 -9.98 3.98
CA ALA A 30 13.31 -10.93 4.47
C ALA A 30 12.00 -10.96 3.64
N SER A 31 12.05 -10.68 2.32
CA SER A 31 10.86 -10.64 1.45
C SER A 31 9.77 -9.68 1.96
N ARG A 32 10.18 -8.52 2.47
CA ARG A 32 9.25 -7.49 2.97
C ARG A 32 9.59 -6.15 2.36
N ASP A 33 8.58 -5.52 1.78
CA ASP A 33 8.69 -4.18 1.22
C ASP A 33 7.95 -3.18 2.09
N PHE A 34 8.61 -2.08 2.43
CA PHE A 34 8.00 -0.97 3.15
C PHE A 34 7.94 0.25 2.24
N ASN A 35 6.73 0.77 2.10
CA ASN A 35 6.45 2.00 1.36
C ASN A 35 5.85 3.00 2.33
N TYR A 36 6.22 4.27 2.20
CA TYR A 36 5.66 5.36 3.00
C TYR A 36 4.97 6.34 2.07
N LEU A 37 3.75 6.75 2.41
CA LEU A 37 2.92 7.67 1.64
C LEU A 37 2.44 8.82 2.51
N GLU A 38 2.50 10.01 1.95
CA GLU A 38 1.92 11.22 2.50
C GLU A 38 1.04 11.86 1.44
N PHE A 39 -0.21 12.16 1.77
CA PHE A 39 -1.13 12.87 0.87
C PHE A 39 -1.08 14.36 1.18
N GLN A 40 -0.72 15.18 0.19
CA GLN A 40 -0.56 16.61 0.38
C GLN A 40 -1.90 17.36 0.45
N ARG A 41 -2.96 16.80 -0.14
CA ARG A 41 -4.28 17.45 -0.26
C ARG A 41 -5.41 16.43 -0.17
N ASN A 42 -6.59 16.91 0.19
CA ASN A 42 -7.84 16.17 0.06
C ASN A 42 -8.18 15.91 -1.42
N ASN A 43 -9.00 14.88 -1.68
CA ASN A 43 -9.34 14.36 -3.01
C ASN A 43 -8.13 13.91 -3.84
N GLN A 44 -7.02 13.59 -3.19
CA GLN A 44 -5.85 13.07 -3.86
C GLN A 44 -5.92 11.54 -3.89
N THR A 45 -5.73 10.98 -5.09
CA THR A 45 -5.68 9.54 -5.33
C THR A 45 -4.26 9.11 -5.62
N CYS A 46 -3.82 8.02 -5.01
CA CYS A 46 -2.59 7.32 -5.34
C CYS A 46 -2.94 5.91 -5.82
N GLN A 47 -2.43 5.54 -7.00
CA GLN A 47 -2.53 4.19 -7.54
C GLN A 47 -1.17 3.52 -7.49
N LEU A 48 -1.15 2.25 -7.11
CA LEU A 48 0.06 1.44 -7.17
C LEU A 48 -0.27 0.04 -7.67
N LYS A 49 0.73 -0.62 -8.22
CA LYS A 49 0.64 -2.02 -8.65
C LYS A 49 1.88 -2.77 -8.22
N GLY A 50 1.74 -4.05 -7.95
CA GLY A 50 2.87 -4.87 -7.54
C GLY A 50 2.61 -6.35 -7.69
N LYS A 51 3.63 -7.11 -7.29
CA LYS A 51 3.61 -8.58 -7.27
C LYS A 51 3.86 -9.05 -5.85
N ILE A 52 3.15 -10.08 -5.43
CA ILE A 52 3.15 -10.65 -4.08
C ILE A 52 3.09 -12.16 -4.23
N GLY A 53 3.81 -12.93 -3.41
CA GLY A 53 3.74 -14.39 -3.42
C GLY A 53 4.67 -15.02 -2.39
N GLY A 54 4.45 -16.32 -2.13
CA GLY A 54 5.17 -17.07 -1.11
C GLY A 54 4.95 -16.47 0.28
N GLU A 55 6.05 -16.14 0.96
CA GLU A 55 6.05 -15.45 2.26
C GLU A 55 6.24 -13.93 2.11
N HIS A 56 6.31 -13.41 0.88
CA HIS A 56 6.52 -11.99 0.64
C HIS A 56 5.34 -11.19 1.18
N GLN A 57 5.58 -10.00 1.72
CA GLN A 57 4.54 -9.07 2.15
C GLN A 57 4.90 -7.65 1.76
N THR A 58 3.91 -6.88 1.35
CA THR A 58 4.08 -5.46 1.08
C THR A 58 3.33 -4.64 2.11
N TYR A 59 4.05 -3.75 2.79
CA TYR A 59 3.50 -2.78 3.72
C TYR A 59 3.48 -1.40 3.07
N ILE A 60 2.31 -0.76 3.10
CA ILE A 60 2.12 0.62 2.65
C ILE A 60 1.68 1.42 3.87
N ASN A 61 2.62 2.20 4.41
CA ASN A 61 2.41 3.05 5.56
C ASN A 61 1.93 4.41 5.08
N VAL A 62 0.80 4.88 5.60
CA VAL A 62 0.17 6.14 5.19
C VAL A 62 0.12 7.07 6.41
N LEU A 63 0.64 8.28 6.26
CA LEU A 63 0.51 9.34 7.26
C LEU A 63 -0.89 9.95 7.18
N GLY A 64 -1.60 9.93 8.30
CA GLY A 64 -2.91 10.57 8.46
C GLY A 64 -2.96 11.51 9.64
N PHE A 65 -3.78 12.54 9.55
CA PHE A 65 -4.05 13.53 10.60
C PHE A 65 -5.51 13.44 11.08
N ALA A 66 -5.79 13.93 12.27
CA ALA A 66 -7.15 13.91 12.84
C ALA A 66 -8.19 14.48 11.86
N GLY A 67 -9.26 13.70 11.64
CA GLY A 67 -10.35 14.05 10.73
C GLY A 67 -10.09 13.69 9.27
N ASP A 68 -8.89 13.23 8.90
CA ASP A 68 -8.65 12.67 7.57
C ASP A 68 -9.49 11.40 7.38
N GLN A 69 -10.04 11.25 6.17
CA GLN A 69 -10.70 10.03 5.74
C GLN A 69 -9.99 9.46 4.51
N PHE A 70 -9.79 8.15 4.51
CA PHE A 70 -9.18 7.43 3.39
C PHE A 70 -10.08 6.31 2.91
N SER A 71 -10.07 6.04 1.60
CA SER A 71 -10.57 4.80 1.04
C SER A 71 -9.44 4.01 0.39
N VAL A 72 -9.38 2.71 0.67
CA VAL A 72 -8.42 1.77 0.10
C VAL A 72 -9.21 0.74 -0.68
N SER A 73 -8.87 0.56 -1.96
CA SER A 73 -9.46 -0.47 -2.81
C SER A 73 -8.40 -1.32 -3.49
N LEU A 74 -8.71 -2.62 -3.60
CA LEU A 74 -7.94 -3.58 -4.37
C LEU A 74 -8.70 -3.86 -5.67
N ILE A 75 -8.10 -3.51 -6.81
CA ILE A 75 -8.62 -3.87 -8.12
C ILE A 75 -8.03 -5.24 -8.46
N GLU A 76 -8.81 -6.29 -8.27
CA GLU A 76 -8.40 -7.67 -8.47
C GLU A 76 -8.16 -7.99 -9.95
N PRO A 77 -6.92 -8.30 -10.36
CA PRO A 77 -6.65 -8.72 -11.73
C PRO A 77 -6.78 -10.24 -11.87
N VAL A 78 -6.18 -11.03 -10.97
CA VAL A 78 -6.17 -12.51 -10.96
C VAL A 78 -5.67 -13.01 -9.56
N GLU A 79 -6.06 -14.21 -9.12
CA GLU A 79 -5.49 -14.95 -7.96
C GLU A 79 -5.74 -14.38 -6.54
N GLN A 80 -6.77 -13.54 -6.36
CA GLN A 80 -7.31 -13.09 -5.06
C GLN A 80 -6.25 -12.55 -4.06
N PRO A 81 -5.52 -11.47 -4.39
CA PRO A 81 -4.76 -10.75 -3.39
C PRO A 81 -5.69 -10.22 -2.28
N GLY A 82 -5.19 -10.11 -1.07
CA GLY A 82 -5.90 -9.56 0.08
C GLY A 82 -5.14 -8.41 0.71
N PHE A 83 -5.84 -7.62 1.53
CA PHE A 83 -5.17 -6.65 2.38
C PHE A 83 -5.80 -6.55 3.76
N THR A 84 -5.01 -6.11 4.72
CA THR A 84 -5.47 -5.72 6.05
C THR A 84 -4.97 -4.32 6.39
N ILE A 85 -5.74 -3.60 7.21
CA ILE A 85 -5.35 -2.29 7.73
C ILE A 85 -5.08 -2.42 9.22
N SER A 86 -3.96 -1.87 9.66
CA SER A 86 -3.56 -1.84 11.07
C SER A 86 -2.96 -0.48 11.43
N GLY A 87 -3.02 -0.13 12.71
CA GLY A 87 -2.49 1.13 13.24
C GLY A 87 -3.29 1.60 14.44
N GLU A 88 -2.69 2.49 15.22
CA GLU A 88 -3.34 3.09 16.38
C GLU A 88 -4.05 4.39 15.99
N GLY A 89 -5.13 4.72 16.72
CA GLY A 89 -5.84 5.99 16.53
C GLY A 89 -6.58 6.11 15.20
N LEU A 90 -6.98 4.98 14.62
CA LEU A 90 -7.80 4.90 13.43
C LEU A 90 -9.03 4.05 13.70
N LYS A 91 -10.06 4.31 12.90
CA LYS A 91 -11.28 3.51 12.85
C LYS A 91 -11.48 3.03 11.43
N VAL A 92 -11.50 1.70 11.26
CA VAL A 92 -11.91 1.08 10.00
C VAL A 92 -13.43 0.98 9.99
N LEU A 93 -14.07 1.65 9.04
CA LEU A 93 -15.52 1.60 8.90
C LEU A 93 -15.95 0.26 8.29
N PRO A 94 -17.04 -0.36 8.78
CA PRO A 94 -17.53 -1.61 8.24
C PRO A 94 -17.92 -1.46 6.76
N THR A 95 -17.39 -2.33 5.91
CA THR A 95 -17.76 -2.46 4.51
C THR A 95 -18.21 -3.90 4.23
N ALA A 96 -19.14 -4.08 3.29
CA ALA A 96 -19.55 -5.42 2.86
C ALA A 96 -18.50 -6.10 1.97
N ASP A 97 -17.61 -5.31 1.39
CA ASP A 97 -16.62 -5.72 0.40
C ASP A 97 -15.23 -5.79 1.04
N LYS A 98 -14.62 -6.96 1.05
CA LYS A 98 -13.27 -7.17 1.61
C LYS A 98 -12.17 -6.49 0.78
N THR A 99 -12.46 -6.18 -0.48
CA THR A 99 -11.55 -5.47 -1.39
C THR A 99 -11.62 -3.96 -1.24
N PHE A 100 -12.50 -3.45 -0.39
CA PHE A 100 -12.70 -2.02 -0.17
C PHE A 100 -12.86 -1.70 1.31
N GLN A 101 -12.03 -0.80 1.85
CA GLN A 101 -12.14 -0.36 3.24
C GLN A 101 -12.06 1.16 3.34
N VAL A 102 -12.80 1.73 4.28
CA VAL A 102 -12.77 3.17 4.59
C VAL A 102 -12.18 3.34 5.98
N ILE A 103 -11.29 4.31 6.13
CA ILE A 103 -10.53 4.58 7.34
C ILE A 103 -10.79 6.02 7.75
N GLU A 104 -11.07 6.23 9.03
CA GLU A 104 -11.16 7.54 9.66
C GLU A 104 -10.04 7.67 10.70
N ILE A 105 -9.33 8.79 10.69
CA ILE A 105 -8.24 9.04 11.65
C ILE A 105 -8.77 9.82 12.85
N GLU A 106 -8.73 9.18 14.02
CA GLU A 106 -9.20 9.74 15.29
C GLU A 106 -8.07 10.38 16.11
N ALA A 107 -6.85 9.85 15.99
CA ALA A 107 -5.67 10.43 16.63
C ALA A 107 -5.22 11.73 15.95
N ARG A 108 -4.52 12.58 16.70
CA ARG A 108 -3.94 13.84 16.17
C ARG A 108 -3.12 13.62 14.90
N GLN A 109 -2.30 12.57 14.91
CA GLN A 109 -1.54 12.06 13.76
C GLN A 109 -1.25 10.58 13.97
N THR A 110 -1.19 9.80 12.90
CA THR A 110 -0.81 8.38 12.95
C THR A 110 -0.21 7.90 11.63
N PHE A 111 0.59 6.86 11.70
CA PHE A 111 0.89 6.02 10.54
C PHE A 111 0.02 4.77 10.63
N PHE A 112 -0.86 4.59 9.65
CA PHE A 112 -1.53 3.31 9.48
C PHE A 112 -0.85 2.51 8.38
N SER A 113 -0.83 1.19 8.54
CA SER A 113 -0.22 0.26 7.59
C SER A 113 -1.29 -0.53 6.87
N ILE A 114 -1.18 -0.55 5.55
CA ILE A 114 -1.91 -1.45 4.67
C ILE A 114 -0.95 -2.60 4.33
N GLU A 115 -1.22 -3.79 4.85
CA GLU A 115 -0.48 -5.00 4.50
C GLU A 115 -1.18 -5.69 3.33
N VAL A 116 -0.45 -5.90 2.23
CA VAL A 116 -0.90 -6.63 1.04
C VAL A 116 -0.26 -8.01 1.01
N PHE A 117 -1.09 -9.04 0.85
CA PHE A 117 -0.68 -10.45 0.85
C PHE A 117 -1.43 -11.24 -0.24
N GLY A 118 -0.90 -12.42 -0.59
CA GLY A 118 -1.43 -13.27 -1.65
C GLY A 118 -0.62 -14.55 -1.75
N TYR A 119 -1.30 -15.68 -2.01
CA TYR A 119 -0.68 -17.00 -2.07
C TYR A 119 -1.24 -17.82 -3.26
N PRO A 120 -0.41 -18.61 -3.97
CA PRO A 120 1.05 -18.70 -3.84
C PRO A 120 1.76 -17.53 -4.53
N TYR A 121 1.05 -16.82 -5.42
CA TYR A 121 1.47 -15.63 -6.11
C TYR A 121 0.20 -14.85 -6.49
N ALA A 122 0.29 -13.52 -6.60
CA ALA A 122 -0.76 -12.65 -7.10
C ALA A 122 -0.14 -11.36 -7.64
N GLU A 123 -0.79 -10.78 -8.65
CA GLU A 123 -0.56 -9.40 -9.05
C GLU A 123 -1.69 -8.55 -8.49
N TYR A 124 -1.38 -7.36 -8.00
CA TYR A 124 -2.39 -6.47 -7.46
C TYR A 124 -2.28 -5.08 -8.06
N LYS A 125 -3.43 -4.43 -8.14
CA LYS A 125 -3.53 -2.98 -8.29
C LYS A 125 -4.30 -2.45 -7.09
N MET A 126 -3.76 -1.45 -6.42
CA MET A 126 -4.38 -0.80 -5.28
C MET A 126 -4.60 0.68 -5.56
N ILE A 127 -5.72 1.19 -5.07
CA ILE A 127 -6.03 2.61 -5.06
C ILE A 127 -6.19 3.05 -3.60
N ILE A 128 -5.47 4.09 -3.22
CA ILE A 128 -5.61 4.76 -1.93
C ILE A 128 -6.02 6.20 -2.22
N GLN A 129 -7.13 6.65 -1.65
CA GLN A 129 -7.63 8.01 -1.86
C GLN A 129 -7.89 8.69 -0.52
N LYS A 130 -7.39 9.92 -0.38
CA LYS A 130 -7.76 10.84 0.71
C LYS A 130 -8.97 11.67 0.30
N HIS A 131 -9.95 11.83 1.18
CA HIS A 131 -11.16 12.65 0.99
C HIS A 131 -11.04 14.01 1.68
#